data_AF-A0A354J7R8-F1
#
_entry.id   AF-A0A354J7R8-F1
#
_cell.length_a   1.000
_cell.length_b   1.000
_cell.length_c   1.000
_cell.angle_alpha   90.00
_cell.angle_beta   90.00
_cell.angle_gamma   90.00
#
_symmetry.space_group_name_H-M   'P 1'
#
loop_
_entity.id
_entity.type
_entity.pdbx_description
1 polymer ?
#
loop_
_entity_poly.entity_id
_entity_poly.type
_entity_poly.pdbx_seq_one_letter_code
_entity_poly.pdbx_strand_id
1 'polypeptide(L)'
;MLNEYPRPQFERDDWTNLNGEWNFVFDDENAGEADKWYQCFPSARKILVPYTYETALGTIDDPSYHQVIWYNRKVDLTTNGKERIILNFEGVDYLAKVWVNGSFAGVHTGGYVAFS
;
A
#
# COMPACT_ATOMS: atom_id res chain seq x y z
N MET A 1 20.39 5.98 4.40
CA MET A 1 19.05 6.58 4.28
C MET A 1 18.81 6.79 2.80
N LEU A 2 17.80 6.15 2.21
CA LEU A 2 17.34 6.56 0.88
C LEU A 2 16.72 7.95 1.05
N ASN A 3 17.09 8.90 0.20
CA ASN A 3 16.37 10.16 0.10
C ASN A 3 14.97 9.84 -0.39
N GLU A 4 13.99 9.92 0.51
CA GLU A 4 12.58 9.76 0.16
C GLU A 4 12.20 10.86 -0.83
N TYR A 5 11.40 10.51 -1.84
CA TYR A 5 10.91 11.40 -2.89
C TYR A 5 10.51 12.79 -2.34
N PRO A 6 10.81 13.90 -3.05
CA PRO A 6 10.35 14.06 -4.43
C PRO A 6 11.47 14.36 -5.43
N ARG A 7 11.22 14.03 -6.70
CA ARG A 7 12.05 14.50 -7.81
C ARG A 7 12.15 16.03 -7.73
N PRO A 8 13.34 16.65 -7.71
CA PRO A 8 13.50 18.10 -7.56
C PRO A 8 12.79 18.96 -8.62
N GLN A 9 12.37 18.37 -9.76
CA GLN A 9 11.59 19.04 -10.81
C GLN A 9 10.06 18.88 -10.66
N PHE A 10 9.60 18.05 -9.73
CA PHE A 10 8.19 17.74 -9.44
C PHE A 10 7.88 17.89 -7.94
N GLU A 11 8.60 18.79 -7.28
CA GLU A 11 8.32 19.15 -5.89
C GLU A 11 6.90 19.72 -5.85
N ARG A 12 5.98 18.94 -5.27
CA ARG A 12 4.69 19.45 -4.84
C ARG A 12 4.87 19.84 -3.39
N ASP A 13 4.55 21.09 -3.08
CA ASP A 13 4.59 21.59 -1.70
C ASP A 13 3.77 20.69 -0.76
N ASP A 14 2.66 20.13 -1.29
CA ASP A 14 1.77 19.23 -0.57
C ASP A 14 1.98 17.77 -1.00
N TRP A 15 2.91 17.06 -0.35
CA TRP A 15 3.02 15.61 -0.41
C TRP A 15 3.08 15.00 0.99
N THR A 16 2.67 13.73 1.11
CA THR A 16 2.71 13.00 2.38
C THR A 16 3.29 11.63 2.12
N ASN A 17 4.35 11.28 2.86
CA ASN A 17 4.91 9.95 2.80
C ASN A 17 3.97 8.94 3.45
N LEU A 18 3.69 7.84 2.73
CA LEU A 18 2.92 6.72 3.23
C LEU A 18 3.79 5.53 3.66
N ASN A 19 5.11 5.69 3.79
CA ASN A 19 5.97 4.76 4.53
C ASN A 19 5.60 4.77 6.03
N GLY A 20 6.00 3.73 6.75
CA GLY A 20 5.64 3.52 8.15
C GLY A 20 4.69 2.33 8.33
N GLU A 21 3.93 2.33 9.42
CA GLU A 21 3.10 1.19 9.80
C GLU A 21 1.82 1.08 8.95
N TRP A 22 1.56 -0.12 8.43
CA TRP A 22 0.32 -0.51 7.75
C TRP A 22 -0.30 -1.72 8.44
N ASN A 23 -1.62 -1.85 8.33
CA ASN A 23 -2.32 -3.10 8.65
C ASN A 23 -2.03 -4.13 7.55
N PHE A 24 -1.83 -5.39 7.95
CA PHE A 24 -1.39 -6.45 7.07
C PHE A 24 -2.05 -7.80 7.38
N VAL A 25 -2.51 -8.50 6.34
CA VAL A 25 -3.15 -9.82 6.44
C VAL A 25 -2.75 -10.69 5.25
N PHE A 26 -2.47 -11.97 5.52
CA PHE A 26 -2.35 -13.01 4.49
C PHE A 26 -3.74 -13.51 4.11
N ASP A 27 -4.00 -13.69 2.81
CA ASP A 27 -5.27 -14.14 2.26
C ASP A 27 -5.06 -15.42 1.45
N ASP A 28 -4.60 -16.48 2.13
CA ASP A 28 -4.22 -17.74 1.49
C ASP A 28 -5.39 -18.45 0.79
N GLU A 29 -6.61 -18.14 1.19
CA GLU A 29 -7.85 -18.65 0.57
C GLU A 29 -8.35 -17.76 -0.58
N ASN A 30 -7.71 -16.60 -0.82
CA ASN A 30 -8.12 -15.60 -1.81
C ASN A 30 -9.60 -15.19 -1.67
N ALA A 31 -10.02 -14.94 -0.43
CA ALA A 31 -11.39 -14.61 -0.07
C ALA A 31 -11.61 -13.09 0.13
N GLY A 32 -10.55 -12.30 0.28
CA GLY A 32 -10.65 -10.90 0.71
C GLY A 32 -11.46 -9.99 -0.21
N GLU A 33 -11.42 -10.22 -1.53
CA GLU A 33 -12.29 -9.49 -2.48
C GLU A 33 -13.77 -9.89 -2.34
N ALA A 34 -14.04 -11.19 -2.16
CA ALA A 34 -15.41 -11.70 -1.98
C ALA A 34 -16.01 -11.22 -0.65
N ASP A 35 -15.21 -11.21 0.40
CA ASP A 35 -15.56 -10.77 1.76
C ASP A 35 -15.49 -9.25 1.95
N LYS A 36 -15.12 -8.51 0.90
CA LYS A 36 -15.06 -7.05 0.88
C LYS A 36 -14.14 -6.45 1.92
N TRP A 37 -12.94 -7.01 2.10
CA TRP A 37 -11.93 -6.47 3.01
C TRP A 37 -11.51 -5.04 2.65
N TYR A 38 -11.70 -4.63 1.39
CA TYR A 38 -11.54 -3.24 0.95
C TYR A 38 -12.54 -2.24 1.57
N GLN A 39 -13.63 -2.71 2.18
CA GLN A 39 -14.60 -1.90 2.93
C GLN A 39 -14.47 -2.09 4.44
N CYS A 40 -14.32 -3.33 4.89
CA CYS A 40 -14.16 -3.68 6.31
C CYS A 40 -12.94 -4.57 6.46
N PHE A 41 -11.81 -3.95 6.80
CA PHE A 41 -10.55 -4.68 6.92
C PHE A 41 -10.58 -5.61 8.15
N PRO A 42 -10.16 -6.88 8.02
CA PRO A 42 -10.19 -7.83 9.13
C PRO A 42 -9.17 -7.51 10.21
N SER A 43 -9.16 -8.30 11.29
CA SER A 43 -8.12 -8.24 12.31
C SER A 43 -6.74 -8.44 11.66
N ALA A 44 -5.83 -7.51 11.91
CA ALA A 44 -4.60 -7.40 11.14
C ALA A 44 -3.35 -7.38 12.03
N ARG A 45 -2.26 -7.91 11.48
CA ARG A 45 -0.92 -7.64 11.99
C ARG A 45 -0.46 -6.27 11.51
N LYS A 46 0.69 -5.81 12.02
CA LYS A 46 1.34 -4.59 11.57
C LYS A 46 2.57 -4.94 10.73
N ILE A 47 2.75 -4.24 9.62
CA ILE A 47 3.93 -4.32 8.77
C ILE A 47 4.53 -2.93 8.58
N LEU A 48 5.86 -2.85 8.54
CA LEU A 48 6.58 -1.60 8.30
C LEU A 48 6.92 -1.46 6.80
N VAL A 49 6.21 -0.58 6.09
CA VAL A 49 6.51 -0.24 4.69
C VAL A 49 7.70 0.73 4.67
N PRO A 50 8.73 0.51 3.81
CA PRO A 50 8.71 -0.31 2.59
C PRO A 50 9.37 -1.69 2.71
N TYR A 51 9.48 -2.27 3.90
CA TYR A 51 10.06 -3.60 4.05
C TYR A 51 9.08 -4.70 3.64
N THR A 52 9.61 -5.82 3.16
CA THR A 52 8.82 -7.00 2.81
C THR A 52 8.49 -7.82 4.06
N TYR A 53 7.41 -8.62 3.99
CA TYR A 53 6.90 -9.38 5.14
C TYR A 53 7.84 -10.53 5.54
N GLU A 54 8.69 -11.00 4.62
CA GLU A 54 9.63 -12.09 4.84
C GLU A 54 10.79 -11.73 5.77
N THR A 55 10.92 -10.45 6.13
CA THR A 55 12.04 -9.96 6.93
C THR A 55 11.59 -9.46 8.29
N ALA A 56 12.43 -9.68 9.31
CA ALA A 56 12.27 -9.08 10.63
C ALA A 56 12.19 -7.54 10.62
N LEU A 57 12.79 -6.87 9.63
CA LEU A 57 12.69 -5.41 9.47
C LEU A 57 11.25 -4.96 9.18
N GLY A 58 10.49 -5.78 8.46
CA GLY A 58 9.07 -5.57 8.18
C GLY A 58 8.13 -6.01 9.31
N THR A 59 8.66 -6.48 10.44
CA THR A 59 7.93 -6.95 11.64
C THR A 59 7.09 -8.21 11.52
N ILE A 60 6.85 -8.74 10.31
CA ILE A 60 6.10 -9.99 10.11
C ILE A 60 7.01 -11.23 10.23
N ASP A 61 8.22 -11.18 9.66
CA ASP A 61 9.25 -12.22 9.73
C ASP A 61 8.76 -13.64 9.35
N ASP A 62 8.03 -13.74 8.24
CA ASP A 62 7.52 -15.01 7.72
C ASP A 62 8.07 -15.31 6.32
N PRO A 63 9.02 -16.25 6.17
CA PRO A 63 9.63 -16.57 4.89
C PRO A 63 8.75 -17.47 4.00
N SER A 64 7.54 -17.85 4.47
CA SER A 64 6.62 -18.69 3.71
C SER A 64 6.04 -17.93 2.53
N TYR A 65 5.73 -18.66 1.45
CA TYR A 65 5.10 -18.06 0.28
C TYR A 65 3.60 -17.86 0.50
N HIS A 66 3.13 -16.62 0.34
CA HIS A 66 1.72 -16.25 0.37
C HIS A 66 1.32 -15.60 -0.95
N GLN A 67 0.36 -16.20 -1.66
CA GLN A 67 0.00 -15.76 -3.02
C GLN A 67 -0.77 -14.45 -3.02
N VAL A 68 -1.64 -14.24 -2.04
CA VAL A 68 -2.48 -13.05 -1.92
C VAL A 68 -2.29 -12.47 -0.52
N ILE A 69 -1.96 -11.19 -0.48
CA ILE A 69 -1.72 -10.46 0.76
C ILE A 69 -2.39 -9.09 0.66
N TRP A 70 -2.82 -8.57 1.80
CA TRP A 70 -3.54 -7.31 1.89
C TRP A 70 -2.81 -6.31 2.77
N TYR A 71 -2.71 -5.09 2.28
CA TYR A 71 -2.23 -3.92 3.00
C TYR A 71 -3.37 -2.93 3.19
N ASN A 72 -3.47 -2.33 4.37
CA ASN A 72 -4.43 -1.26 4.63
C ASN A 72 -3.81 -0.14 5.47
N ARG A 73 -4.07 1.10 5.08
CA ARG A 73 -3.67 2.29 5.84
C ARG A 73 -4.75 3.35 5.75
N LYS A 74 -5.05 3.94 6.90
CA LYS A 74 -5.84 5.17 6.97
C LYS A 74 -4.89 6.34 6.77
N VAL A 75 -5.27 7.28 5.92
CA VAL A 75 -4.51 8.51 5.68
C VAL A 75 -5.43 9.68 6.00
N ASP A 76 -5.03 10.50 6.96
CA ASP A 76 -5.73 11.74 7.26
C ASP A 76 -5.22 12.82 6.29
N LEU A 77 -6.11 13.32 5.44
CA LEU A 77 -5.80 14.31 4.41
C LEU A 77 -6.61 15.58 4.65
N THR A 78 -5.93 16.72 4.61
CA THR A 78 -6.59 18.04 4.56
C THR A 78 -6.66 18.48 3.11
N THR A 79 -7.86 18.64 2.57
CA THR A 79 -8.10 19.06 1.18
C THR A 79 -9.28 20.03 1.15
N ASN A 80 -9.26 21.00 0.21
CA ASN A 80 -10.41 21.87 -0.04
C ASN A 80 -11.37 21.29 -1.11
N GLY A 81 -11.08 20.09 -1.61
CA GLY A 81 -11.89 19.35 -2.57
C GLY A 81 -11.73 19.81 -4.02
N LYS A 82 -10.85 20.77 -4.31
CA LYS A 82 -10.56 21.24 -5.67
C LYS A 82 -9.27 20.64 -6.24
N GLU A 83 -8.47 19.98 -5.40
CA GLU A 83 -7.22 19.36 -5.80
C GLU A 83 -7.42 17.98 -6.41
N ARG A 84 -6.51 17.60 -7.32
CA ARG A 84 -6.36 16.21 -7.76
C ARG A 84 -5.35 15.51 -6.85
N ILE A 85 -5.85 14.61 -6.02
CA ILE A 85 -5.02 13.75 -5.17
C ILE A 85 -4.47 12.60 -6.02
N ILE A 86 -3.17 12.32 -5.88
CA ILE A 86 -2.48 11.24 -6.58
C ILE A 86 -1.78 10.38 -5.53
N LEU A 87 -2.11 9.10 -5.50
CA LEU A 87 -1.40 8.09 -4.71
C LEU A 87 -0.27 7.54 -5.56
N ASN A 88 0.96 7.44 -5.02
CA ASN A 88 2.11 6.94 -5.77
C ASN A 88 2.70 5.73 -5.07
N PHE A 89 2.98 4.68 -5.84
CA PHE A 89 3.72 3.51 -5.40
C PHE A 89 5.05 3.44 -6.15
N GLU A 90 6.17 3.31 -5.43
CA GLU A 90 7.49 3.17 -6.05
C GLU A 90 7.71 1.78 -6.67
N GLY A 91 7.03 0.77 -6.14
CA GLY A 91 6.98 -0.59 -6.68
C GLY A 91 6.08 -1.47 -5.81
N VAL A 92 5.35 -2.39 -6.44
CA VAL A 92 4.55 -3.42 -5.76
C VAL A 92 4.69 -4.71 -6.55
N ASP A 93 5.30 -5.73 -5.95
CA ASP A 93 5.49 -7.02 -6.63
C ASP A 93 4.34 -7.99 -6.29
N TYR A 94 3.68 -8.64 -7.25
CA TYR A 94 3.73 -8.42 -8.70
C TYR A 94 2.45 -7.77 -9.25
N LEU A 95 1.29 -8.22 -8.77
CA LEU A 95 -0.03 -7.73 -9.16
C LEU A 95 -0.62 -6.92 -8.00
N ALA A 96 -0.80 -5.62 -8.21
CA ALA A 96 -1.39 -4.73 -7.23
C ALA A 96 -2.80 -4.33 -7.66
N LYS A 97 -3.81 -4.62 -6.83
CA LYS A 97 -5.14 -4.02 -6.95
C LYS A 97 -5.32 -3.00 -5.85
N VAL A 98 -5.84 -1.82 -6.18
CA VAL A 98 -5.95 -0.69 -5.25
C VAL A 98 -7.40 -0.30 -5.08
N TRP A 99 -7.80 -0.11 -3.83
CA TRP A 99 -9.08 0.49 -3.45
C TRP A 99 -8.85 1.71 -2.56
N VAL A 100 -9.64 2.76 -2.80
CA VAL A 100 -9.64 3.98 -1.99
C VAL A 100 -11.04 4.17 -1.44
N ASN A 101 -11.18 4.21 -0.12
CA ASN A 101 -12.47 4.33 0.57
C ASN A 101 -13.52 3.32 0.06
N GLY A 102 -13.09 2.07 -0.13
CA GLY A 102 -13.94 0.97 -0.61
C GLY A 102 -14.26 0.97 -2.10
N SER A 103 -13.77 1.94 -2.87
CA SER A 103 -13.96 2.02 -4.32
C SER A 103 -12.72 1.54 -5.06
N PHE A 104 -12.90 0.71 -6.08
CA PHE A 104 -11.79 0.23 -6.91
C PHE A 104 -11.16 1.39 -7.69
N ALA A 105 -9.85 1.58 -7.55
CA ALA A 105 -9.10 2.67 -8.15
C ALA A 105 -8.26 2.21 -9.35
N GLY A 106 -7.81 0.96 -9.37
CA GLY A 106 -7.05 0.43 -10.48
C GLY A 106 -6.28 -0.84 -10.17
N VAL A 107 -5.59 -1.34 -11.19
CA VAL A 107 -4.71 -2.50 -11.13
C VAL A 107 -3.39 -2.18 -11.81
N HIS A 108 -2.29 -2.66 -11.23
CA HIS A 108 -0.95 -2.59 -11.80
C HIS A 108 -0.30 -3.97 -11.79
N THR A 109 0.57 -4.20 -12.77
CA THR A 109 1.32 -5.44 -12.92
C THR A 109 2.78 -5.11 -13.22
N GLY A 110 3.68 -5.54 -12.35
CA GLY A 110 5.12 -5.26 -12.45
C GLY A 110 5.76 -4.89 -11.10
N GLY A 111 6.74 -5.65 -10.65
CA GLY A 111 7.37 -5.44 -9.33
C GLY A 111 8.38 -4.27 -9.23
N TYR A 112 8.85 -3.75 -10.36
CA TYR A 112 9.94 -2.76 -10.40
C TYR A 112 9.58 -1.46 -11.12
N VAL A 113 8.29 -1.24 -11.39
CA VAL A 113 7.81 -0.04 -12.09
C VAL A 113 6.87 0.73 -11.17
N ALA A 114 7.18 2.01 -10.97
CA ALA A 114 6.32 2.90 -10.20
C ALA A 114 5.01 3.18 -10.95
N PHE A 115 3.92 3.36 -10.20
CA PHE A 115 2.61 3.72 -10.75
C PHE A 115 1.82 4.65 -9.83
N SER A 116 0.77 5.26 -10.38
CA SER A 116 -0.07 6.27 -9.73
C SER A 116 -1.55 6.10 -10.04
#